data_AF-X1M5I4-F1
#
_entry.id   AF-X1M5I4-F1
#
_cell.length_a   1.000
_cell.length_b   1.000
_cell.length_c   1.000
_cell.angle_alpha   90.00
_cell.angle_beta   90.00
_cell.angle_gamma   90.00
#
_symmetry.space_group_name_H-M   'P 1'
#
loop_
_entity.id
_entity.type
_entity.pdbx_description
1 polymer ?
#
loop_
_entity_poly.entity_id
_entity_poly.type
_entity_poly.pdbx_seq_one_letter_code
_entity_poly.pdbx_strand_id
1 'polypeptide(L)'
;GLNMCQVTGLGYRYPKQFLHIDSWYDGKEQFIPGISLYSVQAPKQPIDKWVGPWDQRIVWDKSVYPQYDKWPMHEGYVDNRYCVMGNEFTVHQNIAPAAAVYGWLCAEKQ
;
A
#
# COMPACT_ATOMS: atom_id res chain seq x y z
N GLY A 1 -3.10 6.66 -14.00
CA GLY A 1 -1.95 6.62 -13.07
C GLY A 1 -2.32 7.23 -11.74
N LEU A 2 -2.14 6.53 -10.62
CA LEU A 2 -2.65 6.93 -9.29
C LEU A 2 -2.05 8.24 -8.72
N ASN A 3 -0.96 8.74 -9.31
CA ASN A 3 -0.23 9.95 -8.92
C ASN A 3 -0.03 10.05 -7.39
N MET A 4 0.60 9.02 -6.82
CA MET A 4 0.78 8.85 -5.38
C MET A 4 2.14 8.20 -5.11
N CYS A 5 2.87 8.75 -4.14
CA CYS A 5 4.06 8.11 -3.61
C CYS A 5 3.64 7.00 -2.65
N GLN A 6 4.14 5.78 -2.85
CA GLN A 6 3.78 4.60 -2.04
C GLN A 6 4.68 4.44 -0.79
N VAL A 7 5.31 5.54 -0.37
CA VAL A 7 6.09 5.64 0.85
C VAL A 7 5.39 6.62 1.78
N THR A 8 5.12 6.19 3.01
CA THR A 8 4.36 7.00 3.97
C THR A 8 5.11 8.29 4.31
N GLY A 9 4.38 9.41 4.40
CA GLY A 9 4.95 10.72 4.72
C GLY A 9 5.83 11.36 3.64
N LEU A 10 5.93 10.77 2.43
CA LEU A 10 6.77 11.29 1.34
C LEU A 10 5.93 11.80 0.15
N GLY A 11 6.29 12.97 -0.38
CA GLY A 11 5.61 13.57 -1.54
C GLY A 11 4.28 14.25 -1.19
N TYR A 12 3.60 14.79 -2.22
CA TYR A 12 2.38 15.57 -2.03
C TYR A 12 1.13 14.69 -1.71
N ARG A 13 1.16 13.42 -2.14
CA ARG A 13 0.12 12.42 -1.91
C ARG A 13 0.77 11.08 -1.57
N TYR A 14 0.42 10.54 -0.42
CA TYR A 14 0.95 9.29 0.12
C TYR A 14 -0.13 8.54 0.93
N PRO A 15 0.05 7.24 1.22
CA PRO A 15 -0.81 6.46 2.10
C PRO A 15 -0.94 7.10 3.48
N LYS A 16 -2.17 7.44 3.89
CA LYS A 16 -2.44 8.00 5.22
C LYS A 16 -2.97 6.95 6.19
N GLN A 17 -3.47 5.82 5.68
CA GLN A 17 -4.19 4.82 6.45
C GLN A 17 -3.75 3.42 6.04
N PHE A 18 -2.77 2.87 6.76
CA PHE A 18 -2.21 1.55 6.46
C PHE A 18 -2.22 0.62 7.67
N LEU A 19 -1.97 -0.67 7.43
CA LEU A 19 -2.02 -1.71 8.45
C LEU A 19 -0.78 -1.62 9.34
N HIS A 20 -0.87 -0.79 10.38
CA HIS A 20 0.15 -0.61 11.39
C HIS A 20 -0.51 -0.36 12.74
N ILE A 21 -0.67 -1.44 13.50
CA ILE A 21 -1.44 -1.45 14.75
C ILE A 21 -0.91 -0.39 15.74
N ASP A 22 0.40 -0.23 15.85
CA ASP A 22 0.99 0.75 16.78
C ASP A 22 0.56 2.19 16.44
N SER A 23 0.55 2.54 15.15
CA SER A 23 0.06 3.86 14.71
C SER A 23 -1.45 4.04 14.86
N TRP A 24 -2.21 2.98 15.09
CA TRP A 24 -3.64 3.11 15.39
C TRP A 24 -3.89 3.45 16.86
N TYR A 25 -2.97 3.04 17.73
CA TYR A 25 -3.11 3.17 19.18
C TYR A 25 -2.29 4.30 19.80
N ASP A 26 -1.24 4.78 19.13
CA ASP A 26 -0.33 5.79 19.69
C ASP A 26 -0.95 7.20 19.84
N GLY A 27 -2.18 7.40 19.34
CA GLY A 27 -2.92 8.65 19.43
C GLY A 27 -2.37 9.79 18.57
N LYS A 28 -1.40 9.49 17.69
CA LYS A 28 -0.83 10.50 16.79
C LYS A 28 -1.69 10.62 15.53
N GLU A 29 -1.86 11.85 15.08
CA GLU A 29 -2.61 12.14 13.85
C GLU A 29 -1.92 11.54 12.61
N GLN A 30 -0.59 11.60 12.58
CA GLN A 30 0.22 11.07 11.49
C GLN A 30 0.80 9.70 11.85
N PHE A 31 0.54 8.72 10.99
CA PHE A 31 1.14 7.40 11.10
C PHE A 31 2.64 7.45 10.77
N ILE A 32 3.38 6.42 11.19
CA ILE A 32 4.84 6.34 11.01
C ILE A 32 5.26 6.60 9.53
N PRO A 33 6.16 7.58 9.29
CA PRO A 33 6.64 7.88 7.93
C PRO A 33 7.76 6.92 7.49
N GLY A 34 8.08 6.93 6.20
CA GLY A 34 9.21 6.19 5.62
C GLY A 34 8.94 4.72 5.33
N ILE A 35 7.69 4.27 5.40
CA ILE A 35 7.30 2.87 5.17
C ILE A 35 6.83 2.68 3.73
N SER A 36 7.43 1.72 3.03
CA SER A 36 6.96 1.26 1.72
C SER A 36 5.93 0.14 1.88
N LEU A 37 4.78 0.25 1.22
CA LEU A 37 3.67 -0.71 1.30
C LEU A 37 3.69 -1.69 0.11
N TYR A 38 2.95 -2.81 0.21
CA TYR A 38 2.73 -3.71 -0.94
C TYR A 38 2.05 -3.00 -2.12
N SER A 39 1.16 -2.06 -1.82
CA SER A 39 0.55 -1.16 -2.78
C SER A 39 -0.37 -1.86 -3.80
N VAL A 40 -0.37 -1.40 -5.04
CA VAL A 40 -1.27 -1.77 -6.12
C VAL A 40 -1.48 -3.28 -6.20
N GLN A 41 -2.74 -3.69 -6.13
CA GLN A 41 -3.13 -5.08 -6.32
C GLN A 41 -3.74 -5.28 -7.71
N ALA A 42 -3.37 -6.37 -8.37
CA ALA A 42 -4.05 -6.78 -9.60
C ALA A 42 -5.50 -7.20 -9.30
N PRO A 43 -6.49 -6.75 -10.11
CA PRO A 43 -7.90 -7.06 -9.88
C PRO A 43 -8.21 -8.56 -10.02
N LYS A 44 -7.41 -9.30 -10.79
CA LYS A 44 -7.57 -10.74 -10.99
C LYS A 44 -6.66 -11.53 -10.07
N GLN A 45 -7.04 -11.65 -8.80
CA GLN A 45 -6.53 -12.74 -7.97
C GLN A 45 -7.49 -13.93 -8.05
N PRO A 46 -6.99 -15.17 -8.20
CA PRO A 46 -7.86 -16.34 -8.20
C PRO A 46 -8.65 -16.42 -6.87
N ILE A 47 -9.91 -16.83 -6.97
CA ILE A 47 -10.92 -16.82 -5.88
C ILE A 47 -10.49 -17.67 -4.68
N ASP A 48 -9.61 -18.65 -4.89
CA ASP A 48 -9.03 -19.52 -3.86
C ASP A 48 -8.13 -18.78 -2.84
N LYS A 49 -7.77 -17.52 -3.11
CA LYS A 49 -6.98 -16.67 -2.21
C LYS A 49 -7.79 -15.64 -1.43
N TRP A 50 -9.06 -15.91 -1.13
CA TRP A 50 -9.85 -15.00 -0.29
C TRP A 50 -9.22 -14.87 1.11
N VAL A 51 -8.74 -13.67 1.43
CA VAL A 51 -8.05 -13.36 2.70
C VAL A 51 -8.99 -12.85 3.78
N GLY A 52 -10.29 -13.12 3.66
CA GLY A 52 -11.24 -12.74 4.70
C GLY A 52 -11.72 -11.29 4.59
N PRO A 53 -12.12 -10.68 5.73
CA PRO A 53 -12.55 -9.27 5.79
C PRO A 53 -11.44 -8.27 5.45
N TRP A 54 -10.20 -8.74 5.28
CA TRP A 54 -9.02 -7.95 4.95
C TRP A 54 -8.79 -7.80 3.43
N ASP A 55 -9.68 -8.36 2.62
CA ASP A 55 -9.57 -8.36 1.17
C ASP A 55 -9.96 -7.00 0.56
N GLN A 56 -9.12 -6.48 -0.34
CA GLN A 56 -9.37 -5.19 -1.01
C GLN A 56 -10.67 -5.20 -1.83
N ARG A 57 -11.05 -6.37 -2.35
CA ARG A 57 -12.27 -6.56 -3.16
C ARG A 57 -13.53 -6.15 -2.41
N ILE A 58 -13.54 -6.25 -1.07
CA ILE A 58 -14.69 -5.82 -0.26
C ILE A 58 -14.96 -4.33 -0.45
N VAL A 59 -13.91 -3.50 -0.56
CA VAL A 59 -14.06 -2.07 -0.81
C VAL A 59 -14.38 -1.82 -2.28
N TRP A 60 -13.69 -2.50 -3.19
CA TRP A 60 -13.95 -2.33 -4.63
C TRP A 60 -15.39 -2.67 -5.02
N ASP A 61 -15.89 -3.83 -4.63
CA ASP A 61 -17.24 -4.31 -4.99
C ASP A 61 -18.34 -3.36 -4.51
N LYS A 62 -18.10 -2.62 -3.42
CA LYS A 62 -19.09 -1.79 -2.75
C LYS A 62 -18.93 -0.29 -3.02
N SER A 63 -17.76 0.16 -3.43
CA SER A 63 -17.41 1.59 -3.35
C SER A 63 -16.78 2.17 -4.61
N VAL A 64 -16.52 1.39 -5.65
CA VAL A 64 -15.99 1.93 -6.92
C VAL A 64 -16.94 1.73 -8.10
N TYR A 65 -16.96 2.72 -9.00
CA TYR A 65 -17.64 2.66 -10.29
C TYR A 65 -16.73 3.30 -11.36
N PRO A 66 -16.54 2.69 -12.54
CA PRO A 66 -17.06 1.38 -12.94
C PRO A 66 -16.44 0.24 -12.12
N GLN A 67 -16.93 -0.99 -12.30
CA GLN A 67 -16.39 -2.18 -11.61
C GLN A 67 -14.85 -2.24 -11.72
N TYR A 68 -14.18 -2.63 -10.64
CA TYR A 68 -12.73 -2.52 -10.46
C TYR A 68 -11.91 -3.29 -11.50
N ASP A 69 -12.48 -4.34 -12.09
CA ASP A 69 -11.88 -5.14 -13.16
C ASP A 69 -11.79 -4.40 -14.50
N LYS A 70 -12.46 -3.25 -14.64
CA LYS A 70 -12.39 -2.37 -15.82
C LYS A 70 -11.29 -1.31 -15.70
N TRP A 71 -10.68 -1.15 -14.53
CA TRP A 71 -9.66 -0.14 -14.29
C TRP A 71 -8.29 -0.67 -14.71
N PRO A 72 -7.37 0.21 -15.18
CA PRO A 72 -5.99 -0.18 -15.37
C PRO A 72 -5.39 -0.71 -14.07
N MET A 73 -4.61 -1.79 -14.14
CA MET A 73 -4.05 -2.45 -12.95
C MET A 73 -3.32 -1.48 -12.02
N HIS A 74 -2.56 -0.53 -12.59
CA HIS A 74 -1.79 0.47 -11.84
C HIS A 74 -2.65 1.49 -11.06
N GLU A 75 -3.98 1.42 -11.18
CA GLU A 75 -4.94 2.21 -10.41
C GLU A 75 -5.63 1.40 -9.30
N GLY A 76 -5.28 0.11 -9.17
CA GLY A 76 -5.83 -0.82 -8.20
C GLY A 76 -5.30 -0.63 -6.77
N TYR A 77 -5.18 0.61 -6.30
CA TYR A 77 -4.81 0.91 -4.91
C TYR A 77 -5.95 1.66 -4.21
N VAL A 78 -6.22 1.26 -2.97
CA VAL A 78 -7.20 1.91 -2.09
C VAL A 78 -6.54 2.17 -0.74
N ASP A 79 -6.56 3.42 -0.27
CA ASP A 79 -6.03 3.79 1.05
C ASP A 79 -7.01 3.35 2.14
N ASN A 80 -6.75 2.18 2.73
CA ASN A 80 -7.62 1.49 3.69
C ASN A 80 -6.79 0.72 4.70
N ARG A 81 -6.87 1.13 5.97
CA ARG A 81 -6.09 0.54 7.06
C ARG A 81 -6.29 -0.98 7.23
N TYR A 82 -7.41 -1.55 6.79
CA TYR A 82 -7.70 -2.98 6.98
C TYR A 82 -7.22 -3.88 5.84
N CYS A 83 -6.78 -3.32 4.71
CA CYS A 83 -6.43 -4.15 3.56
C CYS A 83 -5.01 -4.67 3.66
N VAL A 84 -4.85 -5.94 3.98
CA VAL A 84 -3.53 -6.60 4.06
C VAL A 84 -2.81 -6.52 2.70
N MET A 85 -3.48 -6.89 1.62
CA MET A 85 -2.84 -7.02 0.31
C MET A 85 -2.33 -5.71 -0.30
N GLY A 86 -2.95 -4.57 0.05
CA GLY A 86 -2.58 -3.26 -0.49
C GLY A 86 -1.85 -2.36 0.50
N ASN A 87 -2.14 -2.50 1.81
CA ASN A 87 -1.71 -1.57 2.84
C ASN A 87 -0.94 -2.22 3.99
N GLU A 88 -0.52 -3.48 3.85
CA GLU A 88 0.49 -4.06 4.72
C GLU A 88 1.90 -3.79 4.17
N PHE A 89 2.87 -3.96 5.06
CA PHE A 89 4.29 -4.01 4.76
C PHE A 89 4.95 -5.05 5.65
N THR A 90 6.08 -5.60 5.20
CA THR A 90 6.96 -6.37 6.08
C THR A 90 8.39 -5.89 5.95
N VAL A 91 9.18 -6.20 6.99
CA VAL A 91 10.61 -5.89 7.01
C VAL A 91 11.32 -6.50 5.80
N HIS A 92 11.03 -7.76 5.49
CA HIS A 92 11.77 -8.53 4.47
C HIS A 92 11.25 -8.33 3.04
N GLN A 93 9.96 -8.02 2.84
CA GLN A 93 9.40 -7.84 1.49
C GLN A 93 9.41 -6.38 1.03
N ASN A 94 9.35 -5.41 1.95
CA ASN A 94 9.26 -3.99 1.59
C ASN A 94 10.44 -3.18 2.11
N ILE A 95 10.63 -3.13 3.43
CA ILE A 95 11.54 -2.16 4.05
C ILE A 95 13.00 -2.45 3.68
N ALA A 96 13.46 -3.68 3.88
CA ALA A 96 14.83 -4.07 3.59
C ALA A 96 15.22 -3.87 2.11
N PRO A 97 14.47 -4.36 1.11
CA PRO A 97 14.82 -4.13 -0.29
C PRO A 97 14.71 -2.64 -0.67
N ALA A 98 13.71 -1.90 -0.19
CA ALA A 98 13.60 -0.47 -0.48
C ALA A 98 14.80 0.32 0.09
N ALA A 99 15.19 0.03 1.33
CA ALA A 99 16.34 0.66 1.98
C ALA A 99 17.65 0.33 1.25
N ALA A 100 17.84 -0.92 0.84
CA ALA A 100 19.03 -1.35 0.10
C ALA A 100 19.14 -0.65 -1.26
N VAL A 101 18.06 -0.60 -2.03
CA VAL A 101 18.03 0.08 -3.33
C VAL A 101 18.23 1.58 -3.18
N TYR A 102 17.56 2.21 -2.22
CA TYR A 102 17.73 3.64 -1.95
C TYR A 102 19.18 3.97 -1.57
N GLY A 103 19.77 3.19 -0.65
CA GLY A 103 21.18 3.34 -0.26
C GLY A 103 22.13 3.20 -1.44
N TRP A 104 21.89 2.24 -2.34
CA TRP A 104 22.68 2.07 -3.56
C TRP A 104 22.54 3.25 -4.53
N LEU A 105 21.34 3.76 -4.75
CA LEU A 105 21.09 4.90 -5.64
C LEU A 105 21.64 6.22 -5.10
N CYS A 106 21.69 6.38 -3.78
CA CYS A 106 22.24 7.56 -3.12
C CYS A 106 23.74 7.46 -2.84
N ALA A 107 24.37 6.32 -3.10
CA ALA A 107 25.81 6.18 -2.95
C ALA A 107 26.52 7.13 -3.93
N GLU A 108 27.55 7.82 -3.43
CA GLU A 108 28.42 8.61 -4.32
C GLU A 108 29.08 7.69 -5.34
N LYS A 109 29.21 8.17 -6.59
CA LYS A 109 30.01 7.48 -7.58
C LYS A 109 31.46 7.46 -7.10
N GLN A 110 31.99 6.26 -6.89
CA GLN A 110 33.42 6.05 -6.66
C GLN A 110 34.24 6.42 -7.89
#